data_AF-A0A4Q6AN86-F1
#
_entry.id   AF-A0A4Q6AN86-F1
#
_cell.length_a   1.000
_cell.length_b   1.000
_cell.length_c   1.000
_cell.angle_alpha   90.00
_cell.angle_beta   90.00
_cell.angle_gamma   90.00
#
_symmetry.space_group_name_H-M   'P 1'
#
loop_
_entity.id
_entity.type
_entity.pdbx_description
1 polymer ?
#
loop_
_entity_poly.entity_id
_entity_poly.type
_entity_poly.pdbx_seq_one_letter_code
_entity_poly.pdbx_strand_id
1 'polypeptide(L)'
;MNFRKVNNISGWIVCAIASLVYILTAEKSGSFWDTGEFTAAAYKVQMPHPPGAPLFVLIGRFFILLFGNDGATAAKAVNIMNALVSGFTVLFLFWTITHFARKLTVGFREEPVGGQLLTIIGAGVVGAIAFTFTDSFWYSAVEA
;
A
#
# COMPACT_ATOMS: atom_id res chain seq x y z
N MET A 1 -11.79 -25.93 -6.05
CA MET A 1 -11.40 -24.75 -5.22
C MET A 1 -12.17 -23.55 -5.72
N ASN A 2 -12.62 -22.65 -4.83
CA ASN A 2 -13.33 -21.42 -5.24
C ASN A 2 -12.30 -20.32 -5.58
N PHE A 3 -12.25 -19.87 -6.84
CA PHE A 3 -11.27 -18.86 -7.29
C PHE A 3 -11.33 -17.59 -6.44
N ARG A 4 -12.53 -17.08 -6.17
CA ARG A 4 -12.73 -15.84 -5.41
C ARG A 4 -12.14 -15.93 -4.01
N LYS A 5 -12.30 -17.07 -3.33
CA LYS A 5 -11.71 -17.28 -1.99
C LYS A 5 -10.18 -17.27 -2.07
N VAL A 6 -9.60 -18.02 -3.00
CA VAL A 6 -8.14 -18.09 -3.18
C VAL A 6 -7.58 -16.71 -3.53
N ASN A 7 -8.17 -16.03 -4.51
CA ASN A 7 -7.77 -14.69 -4.93
C ASN A 7 -7.79 -13.67 -3.80
N ASN A 8 -8.86 -13.67 -2.98
CA ASN A 8 -8.96 -12.73 -1.87
C ASN A 8 -7.93 -13.02 -0.79
N ILE A 9 -7.74 -14.29 -0.40
CA ILE A 9 -6.77 -14.67 0.63
C ILE A 9 -5.34 -14.37 0.15
N SER A 10 -4.99 -14.74 -1.09
CA SER A 10 -3.68 -14.44 -1.68
C SER A 10 -3.40 -12.93 -1.72
N GLY A 11 -4.39 -12.12 -2.11
CA GLY A 11 -4.25 -10.66 -2.08
C GLY A 11 -3.95 -10.14 -0.68
N TRP A 12 -4.71 -10.57 0.33
CA TRP A 12 -4.48 -10.14 1.72
C TRP A 12 -3.12 -10.59 2.27
N ILE A 13 -2.63 -11.77 1.89
CA ILE A 13 -1.27 -12.21 2.24
C ILE A 13 -0.23 -11.29 1.61
N VAL A 14 -0.37 -10.95 0.31
CA VAL A 14 0.53 -10.01 -0.38
C VAL A 14 0.50 -8.64 0.29
N CYS A 15 -0.69 -8.14 0.64
CA CYS A 15 -0.87 -6.89 1.38
C CYS A 15 -0.11 -6.91 2.72
N ALA A 16 -0.26 -7.99 3.50
CA ALA A 16 0.39 -8.14 4.79
C ALA A 16 1.91 -8.18 4.67
N ILE A 17 2.44 -8.88 3.65
CA ILE A 17 3.88 -8.91 3.37
C ILE A 17 4.38 -7.51 3.00
N ALA A 18 3.71 -6.81 2.08
CA ALA A 18 4.11 -5.47 1.66
C ALA A 18 4.08 -4.48 2.83
N SER A 19 2.98 -4.43 3.59
CA SER A 19 2.87 -3.58 4.78
C SER A 19 3.92 -3.91 5.82
N LEU A 20 4.20 -5.19 6.08
CA LEU A 20 5.22 -5.60 7.05
C LEU A 20 6.60 -5.13 6.61
N VAL A 21 6.96 -5.35 5.35
CA VAL A 21 8.23 -4.89 4.79
C VAL A 21 8.36 -3.38 4.96
N TYR A 22 7.38 -2.60 4.50
CA TYR A 22 7.42 -1.15 4.61
C TYR A 22 7.46 -0.64 6.05
N ILE A 23 6.72 -1.25 6.97
CA ILE A 23 6.76 -0.88 8.40
C ILE A 23 8.14 -1.14 9.00
N LEU A 24 8.76 -2.28 8.66
CA LEU A 24 10.08 -2.65 9.19
C LEU A 24 11.21 -1.77 8.64
N THR A 25 11.01 -1.21 7.45
CA THR A 25 11.99 -0.35 6.77
C THR A 25 11.59 1.12 6.75
N ALA A 26 10.53 1.50 7.46
CA ALA A 26 10.05 2.88 7.53
C ALA A 26 11.08 3.77 8.22
N GLU A 27 11.22 5.00 7.71
CA GLU A 27 12.13 5.97 8.29
C GLU A 27 11.73 6.28 9.75
N LYS A 28 12.71 6.37 10.65
CA LYS A 28 12.44 6.48 12.09
C LYS A 28 11.98 7.88 12.48
N SER A 29 12.41 8.89 11.72
CA SER A 29 12.10 10.31 11.91
C SER A 29 11.57 10.93 10.60
N GLY A 30 11.43 12.25 10.55
CA GLY A 30 11.14 12.92 9.29
C GLY A 30 12.31 12.75 8.32
N SER A 31 12.01 12.38 7.07
CA SER A 31 12.97 12.40 5.97
C SER A 31 13.07 13.79 5.36
N PHE A 32 14.05 14.00 4.49
CA PHE A 32 14.27 15.25 3.80
C PHE A 32 13.21 15.48 2.71
N TRP A 33 13.12 16.71 2.19
CA TRP A 33 12.21 17.11 1.11
C TRP A 33 10.74 17.27 1.55
N ASP A 34 9.79 16.80 0.73
CA ASP A 34 8.34 16.94 0.91
C ASP A 34 7.84 16.32 2.22
N THR A 35 8.57 15.32 2.71
CA THR A 35 8.28 14.55 3.92
C THR A 35 7.96 15.38 5.17
N GLY A 36 8.81 16.38 5.42
CA GLY A 36 8.60 17.31 6.53
C GLY A 36 7.37 18.20 6.33
N GLU A 37 7.09 18.60 5.08
CA GLU A 37 5.92 19.42 4.74
C GLU A 37 4.63 18.63 4.94
N PHE A 38 4.55 17.41 4.41
CA PHE A 38 3.38 16.55 4.54
C PHE A 38 3.08 16.17 5.99
N THR A 39 4.13 15.84 6.77
CA THR A 39 3.98 15.56 8.20
C THR A 39 3.51 16.80 8.98
N ALA A 40 4.07 17.99 8.71
CA ALA A 40 3.66 19.22 9.36
C ALA A 40 2.22 19.63 8.99
N ALA A 41 1.86 19.49 7.71
CA ALA A 41 0.52 19.71 7.20
C ALA A 41 -0.49 18.75 7.85
N ALA A 42 -0.17 17.46 7.96
CA ALA A 42 -0.98 16.48 8.68
C ALA A 42 -1.10 16.82 10.17
N TYR A 43 -0.02 17.24 10.82
CA TYR A 43 -0.03 17.59 12.24
C TYR A 43 -0.92 18.80 12.53
N LYS A 44 -0.86 19.85 11.71
CA LYS A 44 -1.64 21.09 11.88
C LYS A 44 -2.97 21.11 11.14
N VAL A 45 -3.28 20.08 10.35
CA VAL A 45 -4.44 20.04 9.44
C VAL A 45 -4.43 21.24 8.48
N GLN A 46 -3.27 21.45 7.85
CA GLN A 46 -3.05 22.49 6.85
C GLN A 46 -2.94 21.86 5.46
N MET A 47 -2.90 22.70 4.42
CA MET A 47 -2.65 22.23 3.07
C MET A 47 -1.14 22.18 2.83
N PRO A 48 -0.59 21.07 2.30
CA PRO A 48 0.71 21.11 1.65
C PRO A 48 0.60 21.97 0.38
N HIS A 49 1.74 22.20 -0.28
CA HIS A 49 1.83 22.98 -1.51
C HIS A 49 0.67 22.72 -2.49
N PRO A 50 0.17 23.76 -3.21
CA PRO A 50 -0.98 23.63 -4.11
C PRO A 50 -0.77 22.51 -5.14
N PRO A 51 -1.79 21.67 -5.45
CA PRO A 51 -3.22 21.80 -5.10
C PRO A 51 -3.63 21.26 -3.72
N GLY A 52 -2.68 20.84 -2.88
CA GLY A 52 -2.93 20.22 -1.57
C GLY A 52 -3.29 18.73 -1.64
N ALA A 53 -3.31 18.07 -0.48
CA ALA A 53 -3.62 16.63 -0.34
C ALA A 53 -4.55 16.37 0.87
N PRO A 54 -5.83 16.80 0.81
CA PRO A 54 -6.72 16.81 1.97
C PRO A 54 -6.98 15.42 2.56
N LEU A 55 -7.12 14.40 1.71
CA LEU A 55 -7.33 13.03 2.19
C LEU A 55 -6.10 12.51 2.96
N PHE A 56 -4.90 12.74 2.42
CA PHE A 56 -3.65 12.38 3.10
C PHE A 56 -3.54 13.08 4.45
N VAL A 57 -3.79 14.40 4.50
CA VAL A 57 -3.73 15.20 5.72
C VAL A 57 -4.69 14.68 6.79
N LEU A 58 -5.92 14.31 6.41
CA LEU A 58 -6.92 13.81 7.35
C LEU A 58 -6.56 12.41 7.89
N ILE A 59 -6.10 11.49 7.05
CA ILE A 59 -5.66 10.16 7.49
C ILE A 59 -4.39 10.29 8.34
N GLY A 60 -3.43 11.12 7.92
CA GLY A 60 -2.21 11.40 8.66
C GLY A 60 -2.52 11.97 10.04
N ARG A 61 -3.44 12.93 10.13
CA ARG A 61 -3.91 13.49 11.41
C ARG A 61 -4.50 12.41 12.30
N PHE A 62 -5.31 11.50 11.75
CA PHE A 62 -5.88 10.38 12.50
C PHE A 62 -4.78 9.48 13.11
N PHE A 63 -3.76 9.11 12.33
CA PHE A 63 -2.63 8.32 12.84
C PHE A 63 -1.81 9.09 13.89
N ILE A 64 -1.56 10.38 13.69
CA ILE A 64 -0.88 11.23 14.67
C ILE A 64 -1.62 11.22 16.02
N LEU A 65 -2.97 11.27 16.01
CA LEU A 65 -3.78 11.17 17.22
C LEU A 65 -3.63 9.80 17.90
N LEU A 66 -3.61 8.70 17.13
CA LEU A 66 -3.38 7.35 17.67
C LEU A 66 -1.99 7.17 18.30
N PHE A 67 -1.00 7.93 17.84
CA PHE A 67 0.38 7.90 18.30
C PHE A 67 0.68 8.95 19.39
N GLY A 68 -0.36 9.48 20.04
CA GLY A 68 -0.23 10.35 21.22
C GLY A 68 -0.32 11.85 20.94
N ASN A 69 -0.53 12.27 19.69
CA ASN A 69 -0.67 13.68 19.29
C ASN A 69 0.52 14.56 19.73
N ASP A 70 1.74 14.06 19.54
CA ASP A 70 2.98 14.77 19.87
C ASP A 70 3.83 15.00 18.62
N GLY A 71 4.55 16.12 18.57
CA GLY A 71 5.44 16.45 17.47
C GLY A 71 6.59 15.45 17.32
N ALA A 72 7.06 14.87 18.44
CA ALA A 72 8.11 13.85 18.41
C ALA A 72 7.65 12.51 17.82
N THR A 73 6.35 12.20 17.86
CA THR A 73 5.78 10.96 17.31
C THR A 73 5.10 11.16 15.94
N ALA A 74 4.88 12.40 15.52
CA ALA A 74 4.13 12.72 14.31
C ALA A 74 4.71 12.07 13.05
N ALA A 75 6.02 12.23 12.80
CA ALA A 75 6.67 11.64 11.61
C ALA A 75 6.53 10.12 11.57
N LYS A 76 6.78 9.45 12.70
CA LYS A 76 6.59 7.99 12.80
C LYS A 76 5.15 7.58 12.53
N ALA A 77 4.17 8.33 13.03
CA ALA A 77 2.75 8.05 12.80
C ALA A 77 2.38 8.12 11.32
N VAL A 78 2.86 9.15 10.61
CA VAL A 78 2.62 9.32 9.17
C VAL A 78 3.39 8.28 8.36
N ASN A 79 4.62 7.94 8.70
CA ASN A 79 5.37 6.86 8.01
C ASN A 79 4.67 5.50 8.15
N ILE A 80 4.15 5.16 9.33
CA ILE A 80 3.39 3.91 9.54
C ILE A 80 2.07 3.94 8.77
N MET A 81 1.37 5.07 8.74
CA MET A 81 0.19 5.25 7.88
C MET A 81 0.56 4.97 6.43
N ASN A 82 1.63 5.58 5.93
CA ASN A 82 2.04 5.47 4.54
C ASN A 82 2.41 4.03 4.16
N ALA A 83 3.13 3.32 5.04
CA ALA A 83 3.44 1.90 4.87
C ALA A 83 2.17 1.01 4.76
N LEU A 84 1.14 1.30 5.56
CA LEU A 84 -0.14 0.57 5.51
C LEU A 84 -0.93 0.88 4.24
N VAL A 85 -1.06 2.16 3.89
CA VAL A 85 -1.79 2.59 2.69
C VAL A 85 -1.09 2.08 1.42
N SER A 86 0.23 2.08 1.38
CA SER A 86 1.02 1.49 0.29
C SER A 86 0.83 -0.01 0.19
N GLY A 87 0.70 -0.73 1.31
CA GLY A 87 0.31 -2.15 1.29
C GLY A 87 -1.06 -2.38 0.63
N PHE A 88 -2.05 -1.50 0.87
CA PHE A 88 -3.33 -1.56 0.17
C PHE A 88 -3.19 -1.25 -1.33
N THR A 89 -2.30 -0.34 -1.74
CA THR A 89 -1.99 -0.12 -3.16
C THR A 89 -1.48 -1.41 -3.81
N VAL A 90 -0.58 -2.15 -3.14
CA VAL A 90 -0.09 -3.46 -3.62
C VAL A 90 -1.22 -4.50 -3.68
N LEU A 91 -2.15 -4.50 -2.73
CA LEU A 91 -3.36 -5.35 -2.76
C LEU A 91 -4.22 -5.07 -4.00
N PHE A 92 -4.49 -3.79 -4.29
CA PHE A 92 -5.27 -3.40 -5.47
C PHE A 92 -4.54 -3.71 -6.76
N LEU A 93 -3.21 -3.57 -6.80
CA LEU A 93 -2.40 -3.99 -7.93
C LEU A 93 -2.51 -5.51 -8.16
N PHE A 94 -2.39 -6.31 -7.10
CA PHE A 94 -2.61 -7.76 -7.16
C PHE A 94 -3.99 -8.10 -7.75
N TRP A 95 -5.07 -7.47 -7.27
CA TRP A 95 -6.42 -7.71 -7.81
C TRP A 95 -6.58 -7.23 -9.24
N THR A 96 -5.91 -6.15 -9.63
CA THR A 96 -5.90 -5.67 -11.01
C THR A 96 -5.23 -6.69 -11.92
N ILE A 97 -4.04 -7.17 -11.56
CA ILE A 97 -3.30 -8.17 -12.34
C ILE A 97 -4.10 -9.46 -12.45
N THR A 98 -4.63 -9.99 -11.35
CA THR A 98 -5.43 -11.23 -11.35
C THR A 98 -6.73 -11.08 -12.14
N HIS A 99 -7.37 -9.90 -12.11
CA HIS A 99 -8.54 -9.61 -12.92
C HIS A 99 -8.23 -9.70 -14.43
N PHE A 100 -7.14 -9.06 -14.87
CA PHE A 100 -6.71 -9.13 -16.27
C PHE A 100 -6.20 -10.53 -16.66
N ALA A 101 -5.40 -11.17 -15.80
CA ALA A 101 -4.91 -12.52 -16.03
C ALA A 101 -6.06 -13.53 -16.17
N ARG A 102 -7.12 -13.41 -15.34
CA ARG A 102 -8.33 -14.23 -15.51
C ARG A 102 -9.01 -13.97 -16.85
N LYS A 103 -9.19 -12.69 -17.21
CA LYS A 103 -9.80 -12.28 -18.48
C LYS A 103 -9.07 -12.89 -19.69
N LEU A 104 -7.74 -12.96 -19.65
CA LEU A 104 -6.89 -13.47 -20.73
C LEU A 104 -6.77 -15.00 -20.76
N THR A 105 -6.96 -15.69 -19.63
CA THR A 105 -6.73 -17.15 -19.55
C THR A 105 -8.00 -17.98 -19.77
N VAL A 106 -9.10 -17.64 -19.09
CA VAL A 106 -10.37 -18.40 -19.13
C VAL A 106 -11.61 -17.54 -19.37
N GLY A 107 -11.43 -16.21 -19.39
CA GLY A 107 -12.55 -15.28 -19.40
C GLY A 107 -13.33 -15.28 -18.08
N PHE A 108 -14.48 -14.60 -18.06
CA PHE A 108 -15.31 -14.47 -16.84
C PHE A 108 -16.46 -15.47 -16.77
N ARG A 109 -16.62 -16.35 -17.78
CA ARG A 109 -17.74 -17.31 -17.85
C ARG A 109 -17.43 -18.62 -17.14
N GLU A 110 -16.15 -19.01 -17.12
CA GLU A 110 -15.72 -20.28 -16.54
C GLU A 110 -14.89 -20.04 -15.26
N GLU A 111 -14.89 -21.05 -14.38
CA GLU A 111 -14.03 -21.05 -13.20
C GLU A 111 -12.65 -21.63 -13.56
N PRO A 112 -11.54 -20.94 -13.23
CA PRO A 112 -10.20 -21.43 -13.51
C PRO A 112 -9.92 -22.76 -12.80
N VAL A 113 -9.35 -23.74 -13.51
CA VAL A 113 -9.03 -25.07 -12.96
C VAL A 113 -7.54 -25.36 -13.05
N GLY A 114 -6.98 -25.99 -12.00
CA GLY A 114 -5.61 -26.50 -11.97
C GLY A 114 -4.57 -25.45 -12.33
N GLY A 115 -3.89 -25.66 -13.46
CA GLY A 115 -2.82 -24.77 -13.95
C GLY A 115 -3.27 -23.34 -14.23
N GLN A 116 -4.52 -23.11 -14.66
CA GLN A 116 -5.03 -21.75 -14.93
C GLN A 116 -5.11 -20.92 -13.65
N LEU A 117 -5.57 -21.53 -12.55
CA LEU A 117 -5.60 -20.88 -11.24
C LEU A 117 -4.17 -20.48 -10.82
N LEU A 118 -3.22 -21.39 -10.98
CA LEU A 118 -1.82 -21.14 -10.64
C LEU A 118 -1.23 -20.00 -11.50
N THR A 119 -1.52 -19.97 -12.80
CA THR A 119 -1.08 -18.89 -13.69
C THR A 119 -1.65 -17.54 -13.27
N ILE A 120 -2.95 -17.46 -12.97
CA ILE A 120 -3.59 -16.20 -12.58
C ILE A 120 -3.03 -15.69 -11.26
N ILE A 121 -2.99 -16.54 -10.22
CA ILE A 121 -2.50 -16.15 -8.90
C ILE A 121 -1.01 -15.86 -8.95
N GLY A 122 -0.22 -16.68 -9.66
CA GLY A 122 1.22 -16.50 -9.83
C GLY A 122 1.55 -15.16 -10.51
N ALA A 123 0.83 -14.80 -11.58
CA ALA A 123 0.99 -13.50 -12.23
C ALA A 123 0.72 -12.35 -11.25
N GLY A 124 -0.37 -12.44 -10.47
CA GLY A 124 -0.70 -11.45 -9.44
C GLY A 124 0.37 -11.32 -8.37
N VAL A 125 0.82 -12.44 -7.80
CA VAL A 125 1.85 -12.45 -6.74
C VAL A 125 3.16 -11.88 -7.25
N VAL A 126 3.66 -12.37 -8.40
CA VAL A 126 4.94 -11.91 -8.95
C VAL A 126 4.89 -10.42 -9.29
N GLY A 127 3.85 -9.95 -9.98
CA GLY A 127 3.76 -8.55 -10.37
C GLY A 127 3.58 -7.60 -9.18
N ALA A 128 2.75 -7.95 -8.20
CA ALA A 128 2.52 -7.11 -7.02
C ALA A 128 3.74 -7.08 -6.08
N ILE A 129 4.40 -8.23 -5.86
CA ILE A 129 5.61 -8.27 -5.05
C ILE A 129 6.77 -7.58 -5.77
N ALA A 130 6.95 -7.75 -7.08
CA ALA A 130 7.97 -7.02 -7.82
C ALA A 130 7.78 -5.50 -7.70
N PHE A 131 6.54 -5.01 -7.81
CA PHE A 131 6.21 -3.60 -7.60
C PHE A 131 6.56 -3.11 -6.19
N THR A 132 6.39 -3.98 -5.17
CA THR A 132 6.70 -3.66 -3.77
C THR A 132 8.14 -3.16 -3.62
N PHE A 133 9.08 -3.74 -4.37
CA PHE A 133 10.53 -3.43 -4.33
C PHE A 133 11.00 -2.49 -5.45
N THR A 134 10.09 -1.75 -6.10
CA THR A 134 10.49 -0.72 -7.06
C THR A 134 10.93 0.54 -6.33
N ASP A 135 12.04 1.14 -6.78
CA ASP A 135 12.71 2.26 -6.11
C ASP A 135 11.77 3.42 -5.82
N SER A 136 11.08 3.95 -6.85
CA SER A 136 10.19 5.10 -6.69
C SER A 136 9.03 4.83 -5.74
N PHE A 137 8.42 3.65 -5.79
CA PHE A 137 7.30 3.32 -4.91
C PHE A 137 7.76 3.02 -3.48
N TRP A 138 8.94 2.42 -3.33
CA TRP A 138 9.52 2.10 -2.03
C TRP A 138 9.75 3.37 -1.20
N TYR A 139 10.42 4.38 -1.76
CA TYR A 139 10.63 5.66 -1.07
C TYR A 139 9.30 6.30 -0.67
N SER A 140 8.33 6.36 -1.59
CA SER A 140 6.99 6.84 -1.27
C SER A 140 6.23 5.99 -0.25
N ALA A 141 6.67 4.78 0.10
CA ALA A 141 6.00 3.93 1.09
C ALA A 141 6.66 3.98 2.49
N VAL A 142 7.98 4.19 2.54
CA VAL A 142 8.78 4.13 3.78
C VAL A 142 9.02 5.50 4.42
N GLU A 143 8.95 6.56 3.63
CA GLU A 143 9.10 7.94 4.06
C GLU A 143 7.94 8.77 3.47
N ALA A 144 7.33 9.61 4.31
CA ALA A 144 6.15 10.38 3.99
C ALA A 144 6.31 11.86 4.26
#